data_AF-A0A7C5HKP1-F1
#
_entry.id   AF-A0A7C5HKP1-F1
#
_cell.length_a   1.000
_cell.length_b   1.000
_cell.length_c   1.000
_cell.angle_alpha   90.00
_cell.angle_beta   90.00
_cell.angle_gamma   90.00
#
_symmetry.space_group_name_H-M   'P 1'
#
loop_
_entity.id
_entity.type
_entity.pdbx_description
1 polymer ?
#
loop_
_entity_poly.entity_id
_entity_poly.type
_entity_poly.pdbx_seq_one_letter_code
_entity_poly.pdbx_strand_id
1 'polypeptide(L)'
;MSYMQDFKKILREMNRILPDGGRICFVEYVNFFRILPDAEWVADTAKLKRIFREAGFSVRIEKKHGLFWNYLFVYGIKSDKDVPVV
;
A
#
# COMPACT_ATOMS: atom_id res chain seq x y z
N MET A 1 -0.17 7.93 18.14
CA MET A 1 -0.47 7.98 16.70
C MET A 1 0.10 6.73 16.05
N SER A 2 -0.76 5.73 15.80
CA SER A 2 -0.38 4.39 15.34
C SER A 2 -0.34 4.31 13.81
N TYR A 3 0.47 5.14 13.16
CA TYR A 3 0.74 4.98 11.73
C TYR A 3 2.03 4.21 11.53
N MET A 4 2.05 3.34 10.52
CA MET A 4 3.24 2.58 10.13
C MET A 4 4.40 3.55 9.86
N GLN A 5 5.38 3.56 10.76
CA GLN A 5 6.57 4.40 10.63
C GLN A 5 7.54 3.77 9.62
N ASP A 6 8.29 4.59 8.91
CA ASP A 6 9.31 4.16 7.94
C ASP A 6 8.80 3.14 6.90
N PHE A 7 7.64 3.42 6.30
CA PHE A 7 6.99 2.54 5.31
C PHE A 7 7.94 1.99 4.22
N LYS A 8 8.82 2.84 3.67
CA LYS A 8 9.83 2.43 2.67
C LYS A 8 10.83 1.41 3.21
N LYS A 9 11.20 1.49 4.49
CA LYS A 9 12.10 0.50 5.13
C LYS A 9 11.38 -0.84 5.28
N ILE A 10 10.13 -0.80 5.74
CA ILE A 10 9.31 -2.01 5.90
C ILE A 10 9.16 -2.74 4.56
N LEU A 11 8.82 -2.04 3.48
CA LEU A 11 8.70 -2.64 2.15
C LEU A 11 10.02 -3.29 1.68
N ARG A 12 11.17 -2.66 1.94
CA ARG A 12 12.49 -3.24 1.59
C ARG A 12 12.79 -4.51 2.39
N GLU A 13 12.51 -4.53 3.68
CA GLU A 13 12.70 -5.73 4.50
C GLU A 13 11.73 -6.85 4.08
N MET A 14 10.48 -6.52 3.77
CA MET A 14 9.52 -7.48 3.23
C MET A 14 10.00 -8.05 1.90
N ASN A 15 10.51 -7.22 0.99
CA ASN A 15 11.08 -7.68 -0.27
C ASN A 15 12.25 -8.65 -0.02
N ARG A 16 13.12 -8.38 0.96
CA ARG A 16 14.25 -9.26 1.31
C ARG A 16 13.81 -10.65 1.80
N ILE A 17 12.68 -10.74 2.50
CA ILE A 17 12.21 -11.97 3.14
C ILE A 17 11.26 -12.77 2.23
N LEU A 18 10.44 -12.11 1.43
CA LEU A 18 9.47 -12.77 0.57
C LEU A 18 10.15 -13.47 -0.63
N PRO A 19 9.71 -14.69 -0.98
CA PRO A 19 10.15 -15.33 -2.23
C PRO A 19 9.59 -14.56 -3.43
N ASP A 20 10.21 -14.75 -4.59
CA ASP A 20 9.72 -14.18 -5.84
C ASP A 20 8.31 -14.69 -6.14
N GLY A 21 7.42 -13.80 -6.59
CA GLY A 21 5.99 -14.10 -6.74
C GLY A 21 5.20 -14.13 -5.41
N GLY A 22 5.84 -13.89 -4.27
CA GLY A 22 5.19 -13.74 -2.97
C GLY A 22 4.15 -12.61 -2.98
N ARG A 23 3.02 -12.82 -2.29
CA ARG A 23 1.88 -11.90 -2.30
C ARG A 23 1.76 -11.14 -0.99
N ILE A 24 1.32 -9.89 -1.08
CA ILE A 24 1.09 -8.99 0.06
C ILE A 24 -0.32 -8.39 -0.02
N CYS A 25 -0.92 -8.13 1.14
CA CYS A 25 -2.16 -7.38 1.25
C CYS A 25 -2.03 -6.39 2.40
N PHE A 26 -2.20 -5.11 2.11
CA PHE A 26 -2.30 -4.04 3.10
C PHE A 26 -3.72 -3.52 3.14
N VAL A 27 -4.21 -3.22 4.34
CA VAL A 27 -5.51 -2.59 4.58
C VAL A 27 -5.26 -1.39 5.47
N GLU A 28 -5.66 -0.20 5.00
CA GLU A 28 -5.54 1.04 5.77
C GLU A 28 -6.89 1.76 5.84
N TYR A 29 -7.15 2.39 6.97
CA TYR A 29 -8.35 3.20 7.19
C TYR A 29 -8.05 4.65 6.79
N VAL A 30 -8.89 5.22 5.94
CA VAL A 30 -8.67 6.55 5.35
C VAL A 30 -9.93 7.39 5.47
N ASN A 31 -9.81 8.71 5.43
CA ASN A 31 -10.90 9.67 5.56
C ASN A 31 -11.74 9.47 6.84
N PHE A 32 -11.12 9.40 8.01
CA PHE A 32 -11.86 9.40 9.29
C PHE A 32 -12.67 10.69 9.43
N PHE A 33 -13.98 10.62 9.14
CA PHE A 33 -14.95 11.71 9.22
C PHE A 33 -14.55 13.02 8.50
N ARG A 34 -13.53 13.01 7.62
CA ARG A 34 -12.88 14.22 7.05
C ARG A 34 -12.30 15.18 8.10
N ILE A 35 -12.18 14.75 9.35
CA ILE A 35 -11.67 15.58 10.48
C ILE A 35 -10.18 15.30 10.71
N LEU A 36 -9.74 14.06 10.49
CA LEU A 36 -8.34 13.67 10.65
C LEU A 36 -7.64 13.64 9.28
N PRO A 37 -6.44 14.23 9.16
CA PRO A 37 -5.66 14.16 7.93
C PRO A 37 -5.20 12.73 7.68
N ASP A 38 -5.37 12.26 6.44
CA ASP A 38 -4.79 10.99 6.00
C ASP A 38 -3.26 11.06 6.04
N ALA A 39 -2.62 9.93 6.28
CA ALA A 39 -1.16 9.84 6.14
C ALA A 39 -0.76 10.18 4.69
N GLU A 40 0.29 10.98 4.52
CA GLU A 40 0.69 11.57 3.23
C GLU A 40 0.92 10.53 2.12
N TRP A 41 1.30 9.30 2.49
CA TRP A 41 1.53 8.19 1.56
C TRP A 41 0.23 7.59 0.99
N VAL A 42 -0.93 7.91 1.58
CA VAL A 42 -2.24 7.37 1.19
C VAL A 42 -3.03 8.36 0.31
N ALA A 43 -2.70 9.65 0.39
CA ALA A 43 -3.42 10.71 -0.31
C ALA A 43 -3.34 10.56 -1.84
N ASP A 44 -2.20 10.09 -2.35
CA ASP A 44 -1.96 9.91 -3.79
C ASP A 44 -1.65 8.45 -4.13
N THR A 45 -2.61 7.80 -4.78
CA THR A 45 -2.49 6.41 -5.21
C THR A 45 -1.39 6.19 -6.26
N ALA A 46 -1.08 7.18 -7.10
CA ALA A 46 -0.01 7.08 -8.08
C ALA A 46 1.36 7.12 -7.40
N LYS A 47 1.54 8.05 -6.44
CA LYS A 47 2.73 8.09 -5.57
C LYS A 47 2.88 6.77 -4.80
N LEU A 48 1.78 6.23 -4.26
CA LEU A 48 1.81 4.97 -3.53
C LEU A 48 2.22 3.79 -4.41
N LYS A 49 1.63 3.66 -5.61
CA LYS A 49 2.04 2.66 -6.61
C LYS A 49 3.54 2.75 -6.92
N ARG A 50 4.05 3.97 -7.11
CA ARG A 50 5.48 4.19 -7.36
C ARG A 50 6.36 3.74 -6.19
N ILE A 51 5.98 4.04 -4.94
CA ILE A 51 6.72 3.60 -3.75
C ILE A 51 6.80 2.07 -3.69
N PHE A 52 5.70 1.37 -3.95
CA PHE A 52 5.70 -0.10 -3.99
C PHE A 52 6.56 -0.65 -5.14
N ARG A 53 6.49 -0.03 -6.32
CA ARG A 53 7.29 -0.40 -7.49
C ARG A 53 8.79 -0.23 -7.25
N GLU A 54 9.19 0.88 -6.63
CA GLU A 54 10.58 1.14 -6.19
C GLU A 54 11.05 0.11 -5.15
N ALA A 55 10.15 -0.48 -4.37
CA ALA A 55 10.44 -1.55 -3.42
C ALA A 55 10.34 -2.97 -4.01
N GLY A 56 10.15 -3.12 -5.32
CA GLY A 56 10.11 -4.42 -6.01
C GLY A 56 8.74 -5.13 -5.97
N PHE A 57 7.65 -4.39 -5.83
CA PHE A 57 6.30 -4.92 -5.87
C PHE A 57 5.48 -4.30 -7.00
N SER A 58 4.78 -5.14 -7.76
CA SER A 58 3.64 -4.68 -8.56
C SER A 58 2.40 -4.70 -7.68
N VAL A 59 1.57 -3.65 -7.78
CA VAL A 59 0.41 -3.49 -6.89
C VAL A 59 -0.84 -3.00 -7.60
N ARG A 60 -1.98 -3.48 -7.11
CA ARG A 60 -3.31 -2.97 -7.40
C ARG A 60 -3.88 -2.35 -6.13
N ILE A 61 -4.38 -1.12 -6.26
CA ILE A 61 -4.91 -0.34 -5.14
C ILE A 61 -6.41 -0.15 -5.36
N GLU A 62 -7.21 -0.51 -4.36
CA GLU A 62 -8.66 -0.28 -4.33
C GLU A 62 -9.03 0.65 -3.19
N LYS A 63 -9.94 1.60 -3.47
CA LYS A 63 -10.60 2.40 -2.44
C LYS A 63 -12.02 1.89 -2.28
N LYS A 64 -12.42 1.48 -1.08
CA LYS A 64 -13.80 1.11 -0.75
C LYS A 64 -14.40 2.14 0.19
N HIS A 65 -15.59 2.64 -0.16
CA HIS A 65 -16.32 3.57 0.70
C HIS A 65 -17.01 2.81 1.82
N GLY A 66 -16.79 3.25 3.05
CA GLY A 66 -17.57 2.82 4.21
C GLY A 66 -18.48 3.96 4.68
N LEU A 67 -19.27 3.68 5.71
CA LEU A 67 -20.27 4.64 6.20
C LEU A 67 -19.64 5.83 6.95
N PHE A 68 -18.57 5.56 7.70
CA PHE A 68 -17.91 6.55 8.59
C PHE A 68 -16.42 6.78 8.27
N TRP A 69 -15.83 5.87 7.50
CA TRP A 69 -14.45 5.93 7.00
C TRP A 69 -14.39 5.13 5.70
N ASN A 70 -13.33 5.35 4.94
CA ASN A 70 -13.02 4.59 3.73
C ASN A 70 -11.89 3.60 4.03
N TYR A 71 -11.75 2.62 3.15
CA TYR A 71 -10.70 1.61 3.21
C TYR A 71 -9.82 1.73 1.97
N LEU A 72 -8.51 1.65 2.17
CA LEU A 72 -7.53 1.47 1.10
C LEU A 72 -7.01 0.03 1.17
N PHE A 73 -7.28 -0.74 0.13
CA PHE A 73 -6.67 -2.05 -0.05
C PHE A 73 -5.51 -1.94 -1.02
N VAL A 74 -4.35 -2.46 -0.66
CA VAL A 74 -3.22 -2.63 -1.56
C VAL A 74 -2.90 -4.11 -1.67
N TYR A 75 -3.19 -4.68 -2.83
CA TYR A 75 -2.80 -6.04 -3.19
C TYR A 75 -1.50 -5.97 -3.98
N GLY A 76 -0.53 -6.81 -3.65
CA GLY A 76 0.76 -6.78 -4.32
C GLY A 76 1.38 -8.15 -4.55
N ILE A 77 2.27 -8.20 -5.52
CA ILE A 77 3.13 -9.35 -5.83
C ILE A 77 4.57 -8.87 -5.93
N LYS A 78 5.48 -9.60 -5.27
CA LYS A 78 6.92 -9.37 -5.42
C LYS A 78 7.33 -9.77 -6.83
N SER A 79 7.84 -8.82 -7.60
CA SER A 79 8.32 -9.05 -8.96
C SER A 79 9.24 -7.92 -9.39
N ASP A 80 10.35 -8.23 -10.05
CA ASP A 80 11.23 -7.25 -10.67
C ASP A 80 10.60 -6.56 -11.88
N LYS A 81 9.59 -7.19 -12.49
CA LYS A 81 8.84 -6.65 -13.62
C LYS A 81 7.53 -6.06 -13.16
N ASP A 82 6.98 -5.12 -13.93
CA ASP A 82 5.64 -4.64 -13.69
C ASP A 82 4.60 -5.63 -14.25
N VAL A 83 4.02 -6.45 -13.37
CA VAL A 83 3.10 -7.52 -13.73
C VAL A 83 1.66 -7.20 -13.30
N PRO A 84 0.65 -7.66 -14.05
CA PRO A 84 -0.75 -7.51 -13.66
C PRO A 84 -1.03 -8.18 -12.30
N VAL A 85 -1.63 -7.43 -11.38
CA VAL A 85 -2.14 -7.95 -10.11
C VAL A 85 -3.65 -8.06 -10.22
N VAL A 86 -4.15 -9.28 -10.33
CA VAL A 86 -5.58 -9.60 -10.45
C VAL A 86 -6.16 -9.84 -9.07
#